data_AF-C0PIN1-F1
#
_entry.id   AF-C0PIN1-F1
#
_cell.length_a   1.000
_cell.length_b   1.000
_cell.length_c   1.000
_cell.angle_alpha   90.00
_cell.angle_beta   90.00
_cell.angle_gamma   90.00
#
_symmetry.space_group_name_H-M   'P 1'
#
loop_
_entity.id
_entity.type
_entity.pdbx_description
1 polymer ?
#
loop_
_entity_poly.entity_id
_entity_poly.type
_entity_poly.pdbx_seq_one_letter_code
_entity_poly.pdbx_strand_id
1 'polypeptide(L)'
;MKYQARLGMMVAGCYGLPQFRMRVFLWGALSSMVLPKYPLPTYDVVVRGGAPNAFSQCMVAYDETQRPSLKKALLLGDAFSDLPKVENHQPNDVMEYGGSPKTEFQRYIRLGRKDMLDWSFGEEAGPDEGKLLDHQPLRLNNDDYERVKQIPVKKGANFRDLKGVKVGANNVVEWDPEVERVYLSSGKPLVPDYAMSFIKGKSLKPFGRLWWDETVPTVVTRAEPHNQVILHPTQARVLTIRENARLQGFPDYYRLFGPIKEKYIQVGNAVAVPVARALGYCLGQAYLGESDGSQPLYQLPASFTSVGRTAVQANAVSVGTPAGEVVEQ
;
A
#
# COMPACT_ATOMS: atom_id res chain seq x y z
N MET A 1 9.43 3.35 -35.25
CA MET A 1 9.13 2.09 -34.53
C MET A 1 7.79 1.44 -34.93
N LYS A 2 6.76 2.18 -35.39
CA LYS A 2 5.48 1.61 -35.91
C LYS A 2 4.71 0.70 -34.92
N TYR A 3 4.87 0.93 -33.62
CA TYR A 3 4.08 0.25 -32.59
C TYR A 3 2.70 0.91 -32.48
N GLN A 4 1.68 0.09 -32.25
CA GLN A 4 0.45 0.53 -31.61
C GLN A 4 0.80 0.97 -30.19
N ALA A 5 0.21 2.05 -29.69
CA ALA A 5 0.53 2.57 -28.36
C ALA A 5 -0.69 3.15 -27.66
N ARG A 6 -0.69 3.08 -26.33
CA ARG A 6 -1.68 3.74 -25.47
C ARG A 6 -1.02 4.16 -24.16
N LEU A 7 -1.44 5.29 -23.62
CA LEU A 7 -0.99 5.84 -22.35
C LEU A 7 -2.14 5.80 -21.34
N GLY A 8 -1.84 5.46 -20.08
CA GLY A 8 -2.82 5.42 -19.00
C GLY A 8 -2.21 5.81 -17.67
N MET A 9 -2.94 6.58 -16.86
CA MET A 9 -2.62 6.90 -15.48
C MET A 9 -3.44 6.02 -14.55
N MET A 10 -2.77 5.26 -13.69
CA MET A 10 -3.41 4.34 -12.75
C MET A 10 -3.03 4.72 -11.32
N VAL A 11 -4.02 4.64 -10.41
CA VAL A 11 -3.85 4.89 -8.98
C VAL A 11 -3.80 3.57 -8.23
N ALA A 12 -2.71 3.31 -7.51
CA ALA A 12 -2.49 2.03 -6.82
C ALA A 12 -3.62 1.66 -5.84
N GLY A 13 -4.19 2.63 -5.12
CA GLY A 13 -5.28 2.39 -4.18
C GLY A 13 -6.54 1.81 -4.81
N CYS A 14 -6.79 2.10 -6.09
CA CYS A 14 -7.90 1.54 -6.88
C CYS A 14 -7.77 0.01 -7.10
N TYR A 15 -6.64 -0.58 -6.75
CA TYR A 15 -6.34 -2.01 -6.91
C TYR A 15 -6.06 -2.70 -5.56
N GLY A 16 -6.61 -2.14 -4.46
CA GLY A 16 -6.61 -2.79 -3.16
C GLY A 16 -5.36 -2.50 -2.34
N LEU A 17 -4.99 -1.23 -2.22
CA LEU A 17 -3.89 -0.79 -1.35
C LEU A 17 -4.26 0.47 -0.56
N PRO A 18 -3.80 0.59 0.70
CA PRO A 18 -4.00 1.80 1.51
C PRO A 18 -3.00 2.92 1.15
N GLN A 19 -2.85 3.18 -0.15
CA GLN A 19 -2.04 4.28 -0.68
C GLN A 19 -2.66 4.96 -1.90
N PHE A 20 -2.40 6.27 -2.06
CA PHE A 20 -2.79 7.04 -3.25
C PHE A 20 -1.57 7.30 -4.14
N ARG A 21 -1.08 6.26 -4.81
CA ARG A 21 0.11 6.36 -5.69
C ARG A 21 -0.31 6.30 -7.15
N MET A 22 -0.33 7.45 -7.81
CA MET A 22 -0.57 7.57 -9.24
C MET A 22 0.72 7.39 -10.04
N ARG A 23 0.68 6.56 -11.09
CA ARG A 23 1.78 6.36 -12.05
C ARG A 23 1.24 6.31 -13.47
N VAL A 24 2.08 6.74 -14.41
CA VAL A 24 1.84 6.65 -15.84
C VAL A 24 2.39 5.33 -16.35
N PHE A 25 1.60 4.62 -17.15
CA PHE A 25 1.97 3.39 -17.85
C PHE A 25 1.78 3.60 -19.34
N LEU A 26 2.73 3.15 -20.16
CA LEU A 26 2.67 3.23 -21.62
C LEU A 26 2.71 1.81 -22.19
N TRP A 27 1.63 1.41 -22.86
CA TRP A 27 1.61 0.18 -23.64
C TRP A 27 2.18 0.42 -25.04
N GLY A 28 2.88 -0.59 -25.54
CA GLY A 28 3.31 -0.70 -26.92
C GLY A 28 3.13 -2.12 -27.43
N ALA A 29 2.48 -2.30 -28.58
CA ALA A 29 2.36 -3.59 -29.25
C ALA A 29 2.71 -3.48 -30.75
N LEU A 30 3.29 -4.53 -31.33
CA LEU A 30 3.50 -4.60 -32.78
C LEU A 30 2.15 -4.58 -33.51
N SER A 31 2.14 -4.19 -34.78
CA SER A 31 0.91 -4.16 -35.60
C SER A 31 0.27 -5.54 -35.81
N SER A 32 1.04 -6.62 -35.62
CA SER A 32 0.57 -8.01 -35.70
C SER A 32 -0.03 -8.53 -34.39
N MET A 33 0.04 -7.77 -33.30
CA MET A 33 -0.41 -8.17 -31.97
C MET A 33 -1.62 -7.34 -31.54
N VAL A 34 -2.39 -7.86 -30.59
CA VAL A 34 -3.46 -7.07 -29.96
C VAL A 34 -2.83 -6.12 -28.93
N LEU A 35 -3.19 -4.83 -28.99
CA LEU A 35 -2.73 -3.84 -28.01
C LEU A 35 -3.44 -4.03 -26.66
N PRO A 36 -2.72 -4.24 -25.54
CA PRO A 36 -3.33 -4.43 -24.24
C PRO A 36 -4.20 -3.24 -23.77
N LYS A 37 -5.20 -3.56 -22.97
CA LYS A 37 -6.11 -2.59 -22.34
C LYS A 37 -5.64 -2.19 -20.94
N TYR A 38 -6.22 -1.12 -20.41
CA TYR A 38 -6.05 -0.79 -18.99
C TYR A 38 -7.17 -1.40 -18.15
N PRO A 39 -6.83 -2.10 -17.06
CA PRO A 39 -7.85 -2.63 -16.16
C PRO A 39 -8.54 -1.48 -15.42
N LEU A 40 -9.86 -1.55 -15.24
CA LEU A 40 -10.62 -0.60 -14.45
C LEU A 40 -10.36 -0.79 -12.94
N PRO A 41 -10.58 0.26 -12.12
CA PRO A 41 -10.57 0.16 -10.65
C PRO A 41 -11.43 -1.00 -10.12
N THR A 42 -10.96 -1.62 -9.03
CA THR A 42 -11.69 -2.66 -8.28
C THR A 42 -12.03 -2.24 -6.85
N TYR A 43 -11.37 -1.18 -6.37
CA TYR A 43 -11.59 -0.58 -5.07
C TYR A 43 -11.95 0.89 -5.23
N ASP A 44 -12.80 1.38 -4.34
CA ASP A 44 -12.93 2.80 -4.07
C ASP A 44 -11.62 3.33 -3.48
N VAL A 45 -11.35 4.62 -3.62
CA VAL A 45 -10.10 5.23 -3.18
C VAL A 45 -10.33 6.58 -2.52
N VAL A 46 -9.60 6.84 -1.45
CA VAL A 46 -9.53 8.19 -0.88
C VAL A 46 -8.69 9.07 -1.83
N VAL A 47 -9.36 9.80 -2.72
CA VAL A 47 -8.72 10.61 -3.75
C VAL A 47 -7.86 11.73 -3.13
N ARG A 48 -6.61 11.85 -3.58
CA ARG A 48 -5.71 12.97 -3.23
C ARG A 48 -4.97 13.50 -4.46
N GLY A 49 -5.61 14.38 -5.23
CA GLY A 49 -5.02 15.02 -6.41
C GLY A 49 -5.80 14.74 -7.69
N GLY A 50 -5.29 15.23 -8.83
CA GLY A 50 -5.96 15.10 -10.13
C GLY A 50 -4.98 14.78 -11.26
N ALA A 51 -5.53 14.37 -12.40
CA ALA A 51 -4.77 14.24 -13.64
C ALA A 51 -4.26 15.61 -14.11
N PRO A 52 -3.02 15.71 -14.64
CA PRO A 52 -2.60 16.93 -15.34
C PRO A 52 -3.57 17.26 -16.48
N ASN A 53 -3.97 18.52 -16.63
CA ASN A 53 -5.00 18.94 -17.60
C ASN A 53 -4.74 18.41 -19.02
N ALA A 54 -3.48 18.45 -19.46
CA ALA A 54 -3.04 17.97 -20.77
C ALA A 54 -3.27 16.45 -21.00
N PHE A 55 -3.38 15.67 -19.94
CA PHE A 55 -3.55 14.20 -19.98
C PHE A 55 -4.80 13.75 -19.20
N SER A 56 -5.77 14.64 -18.98
CA SER A 56 -7.00 14.33 -18.25
C SER A 56 -7.74 13.11 -18.83
N GLN A 57 -7.76 12.97 -20.15
CA GLN A 57 -8.36 11.83 -20.86
C GLN A 57 -7.59 10.51 -20.73
N CYS A 58 -6.36 10.54 -20.21
CA CYS A 58 -5.55 9.32 -19.99
C CYS A 58 -5.76 8.73 -18.59
N MET A 59 -6.69 9.26 -17.78
CA MET A 59 -7.00 8.68 -16.48
C MET A 59 -7.73 7.34 -16.64
N VAL A 60 -7.22 6.30 -15.97
CA VAL A 60 -7.88 5.00 -15.90
C VAL A 60 -8.84 5.00 -14.71
N ALA A 61 -10.07 5.40 -14.96
CA ALA A 61 -11.17 5.44 -14.00
C ALA A 61 -12.50 5.09 -14.68
N TYR A 62 -13.53 4.84 -13.88
CA TYR A 62 -14.90 4.81 -14.40
C TYR A 62 -15.36 6.22 -14.72
N ASP A 63 -16.28 6.34 -15.68
CA ASP A 63 -16.92 7.62 -15.99
C ASP A 63 -17.80 8.07 -14.81
N GLU A 64 -17.97 9.38 -14.63
CA GLU A 64 -18.78 9.95 -13.53
C GLU A 64 -20.26 9.51 -13.57
N THR A 65 -20.74 9.07 -14.73
CA THR A 65 -22.10 8.56 -14.93
C THR A 65 -22.26 7.08 -14.54
N GLN A 66 -21.15 6.34 -14.45
CA GLN A 66 -21.14 4.93 -14.13
C GLN A 66 -21.16 4.75 -12.60
N ARG A 67 -21.98 3.81 -12.12
CA ARG A 67 -22.05 3.44 -10.70
C ARG A 67 -21.61 1.99 -10.48
N PRO A 68 -20.31 1.70 -10.60
CA PRO A 68 -19.79 0.34 -10.37
C PRO A 68 -19.88 -0.03 -8.89
N SER A 69 -20.02 -1.33 -8.62
CA SER A 69 -19.88 -1.87 -7.26
C SER A 69 -18.41 -2.15 -6.96
N LEU A 70 -17.73 -1.19 -6.31
CA LEU A 70 -16.33 -1.30 -5.91
C LEU A 70 -16.18 -1.80 -4.46
N LYS A 71 -15.07 -2.48 -4.16
CA LYS A 71 -14.71 -2.81 -2.78
C LYS A 71 -14.37 -1.53 -2.00
N LYS A 72 -14.58 -1.52 -0.69
CA LYS A 72 -14.23 -0.38 0.17
C LYS A 72 -12.73 -0.09 0.12
N ALA A 73 -12.36 1.19 0.13
CA ALA A 73 -10.98 1.62 0.23
C ALA A 73 -10.28 1.00 1.46
N LEU A 74 -9.09 0.46 1.26
CA LEU A 74 -8.29 -0.09 2.35
C LEU A 74 -7.59 1.02 3.15
N LEU A 75 -7.47 0.81 4.45
CA LEU A 75 -6.77 1.70 5.38
C LEU A 75 -5.57 0.98 6.00
N LEU A 76 -4.73 1.71 6.75
CA LEU A 76 -3.51 1.14 7.35
C LEU A 76 -3.80 -0.06 8.28
N GLY A 77 -4.89 0.01 9.04
CA GLY A 77 -5.34 -1.10 9.88
C GLY A 77 -5.62 -2.37 9.09
N ASP A 78 -6.11 -2.25 7.86
CA ASP A 78 -6.35 -3.42 7.01
C ASP A 78 -5.06 -4.08 6.55
N ALA A 79 -3.96 -3.33 6.45
CA ALA A 79 -2.72 -3.83 5.88
C ALA A 79 -1.80 -4.55 6.87
N PHE A 80 -1.66 -4.03 8.09
CA PHE A 80 -0.61 -4.51 9.01
C PHE A 80 -1.00 -4.58 10.49
N SER A 81 -2.30 -4.57 10.82
CA SER A 81 -2.74 -4.74 12.21
C SER A 81 -2.53 -6.14 12.81
N ASP A 82 -2.22 -7.15 11.99
CA ASP A 82 -1.86 -8.52 12.41
C ASP A 82 -0.38 -8.69 12.77
N LEU A 83 0.50 -7.75 12.36
CA LEU A 83 1.94 -7.90 12.58
C LEU A 83 2.30 -7.83 14.09
N PRO A 84 3.24 -8.66 14.56
CA PRO A 84 3.71 -8.62 15.94
C PRO A 84 4.40 -7.29 16.26
N LYS A 85 4.48 -6.93 17.54
CA LYS A 85 5.24 -5.74 17.94
C LYS A 85 6.74 -5.97 17.81
N VAL A 86 7.47 -4.93 17.41
CA VAL A 86 8.94 -4.92 17.36
C VAL A 86 9.46 -3.56 17.83
N GLU A 87 10.67 -3.55 18.37
CA GLU A 87 11.33 -2.35 18.88
C GLU A 87 12.02 -1.54 17.76
N ASN A 88 12.54 -0.35 18.10
CA ASN A 88 13.36 0.47 17.18
C ASN A 88 14.59 -0.27 16.65
N HIS A 89 15.11 -1.27 17.39
CA HIS A 89 16.14 -2.18 16.91
C HIS A 89 15.59 -3.60 16.86
N GLN A 90 15.45 -4.12 15.64
CA GLN A 90 15.05 -5.50 15.35
C GLN A 90 16.08 -6.11 14.38
N PRO A 91 17.06 -6.90 14.87
CA PRO A 91 18.12 -7.46 14.04
C PRO A 91 17.69 -8.67 13.19
N ASN A 92 16.59 -9.34 13.55
CA ASN A 92 16.14 -10.56 12.88
C ASN A 92 15.42 -10.22 11.56
N ASP A 93 15.92 -10.79 10.47
CA ASP A 93 15.33 -10.67 9.13
C ASP A 93 14.18 -11.65 8.90
N VAL A 94 14.16 -12.77 9.63
CA VAL A 94 13.09 -13.76 9.64
C VAL A 94 12.59 -13.96 11.05
N MET A 95 11.26 -13.96 11.21
CA MET A 95 10.60 -14.26 12.48
C MET A 95 9.24 -14.93 12.26
N GLU A 96 8.62 -15.41 13.34
CA GLU A 96 7.25 -15.91 13.29
C GLU A 96 6.23 -14.77 13.36
N TYR A 97 5.06 -14.99 12.78
CA TYR A 97 3.91 -14.13 13.03
C TYR A 97 3.44 -14.27 14.49
N GLY A 98 2.95 -13.17 15.06
CA GLY A 98 2.32 -13.19 16.39
C GLY A 98 0.93 -13.86 16.41
N GLY A 99 0.31 -14.08 15.25
CA GLY A 99 -1.00 -14.70 15.13
C GLY A 99 -1.53 -14.78 13.70
N SER A 100 -2.80 -15.19 13.59
CA SER A 100 -3.53 -15.30 12.32
C SER A 100 -3.85 -13.92 11.72
N PRO A 101 -4.00 -13.83 10.37
CA PRO A 101 -4.44 -12.59 9.72
C PRO A 101 -5.85 -12.19 10.19
N LYS A 102 -6.07 -10.88 10.37
CA LYS A 102 -7.32 -10.30 10.89
C LYS A 102 -8.25 -9.83 9.77
N THR A 103 -7.70 -9.37 8.65
CA THR A 103 -8.47 -8.78 7.53
C THR A 103 -8.38 -9.61 6.24
N GLU A 104 -9.22 -9.31 5.25
CA GLU A 104 -9.17 -9.93 3.92
C GLU A 104 -7.84 -9.64 3.23
N PHE A 105 -7.34 -8.41 3.33
CA PHE A 105 -6.04 -8.04 2.77
C PHE A 105 -4.90 -8.83 3.41
N GLN A 106 -4.91 -8.99 4.73
CA GLN A 106 -3.88 -9.75 5.44
C GLN A 106 -3.90 -11.24 5.09
N ARG A 107 -5.08 -11.82 4.84
CA ARG A 107 -5.20 -13.18 4.30
C ARG A 107 -4.61 -13.27 2.90
N TYR A 108 -4.95 -12.33 2.03
CA TYR A 108 -4.43 -12.26 0.67
C TYR A 108 -2.90 -12.11 0.64
N ILE A 109 -2.34 -11.15 1.37
CA ILE A 109 -0.91 -10.85 1.29
C ILE A 109 -0.03 -11.96 1.88
N ARG A 110 -0.59 -12.80 2.75
CA ARG A 110 0.06 -13.96 3.37
C ARG A 110 -0.12 -15.27 2.60
N LEU A 111 -0.79 -15.26 1.44
CA LEU A 111 -0.94 -16.43 0.60
C LEU A 111 0.43 -17.00 0.20
N GLY A 112 0.50 -18.32 0.05
CA GLY A 112 1.67 -18.99 -0.47
C GLY A 112 1.90 -18.67 -1.95
N ARG A 113 3.08 -19.03 -2.46
CA ARG A 113 3.45 -18.82 -3.87
C ARG A 113 2.46 -19.50 -4.83
N LYS A 114 2.06 -20.74 -4.52
CA LYS A 114 1.09 -21.51 -5.32
C LYS A 114 -0.25 -20.81 -5.43
N ASP A 115 -0.78 -20.32 -4.30
CA ASP A 115 -2.05 -19.59 -4.28
C ASP A 115 -1.98 -18.25 -5.03
N MET A 116 -0.79 -17.62 -5.07
CA MET A 116 -0.52 -16.43 -5.87
C MET A 116 -0.20 -16.73 -7.34
N LEU A 117 -0.17 -18.01 -7.75
CA LEU A 117 0.27 -18.47 -9.08
C LEU A 117 1.70 -18.02 -9.42
N ASP A 118 2.56 -17.94 -8.40
CA ASP A 118 3.99 -17.66 -8.54
C ASP A 118 4.76 -18.98 -8.73
N TRP A 119 5.14 -19.25 -9.98
CA TRP A 119 5.83 -20.46 -10.42
C TRP A 119 7.35 -20.30 -10.45
N SER A 120 7.92 -19.29 -9.78
CA SER A 120 9.37 -19.03 -9.80
C SER A 120 10.22 -20.22 -9.31
N PHE A 121 9.62 -21.14 -8.54
CA PHE A 121 10.26 -22.35 -8.00
C PHE A 121 9.65 -23.65 -8.55
N GLY A 122 8.93 -23.59 -9.69
CA GLY A 122 8.25 -24.75 -10.25
C GLY A 122 7.13 -25.27 -9.36
N GLU A 123 6.99 -26.60 -9.24
CA GLU A 123 5.93 -27.25 -8.45
C GLU A 123 6.24 -27.34 -6.95
N GLU A 124 7.48 -27.05 -6.54
CA GLU A 124 7.89 -27.12 -5.14
C GLU A 124 7.42 -25.90 -4.34
N ALA A 125 7.28 -26.08 -3.02
CA ALA A 125 7.11 -24.95 -2.12
C ALA A 125 8.42 -24.15 -2.10
N GLY A 126 8.34 -22.85 -2.39
CA GLY A 126 9.49 -21.96 -2.27
C GLY A 126 9.95 -21.79 -0.82
N PRO A 127 11.10 -21.15 -0.58
CA PRO A 127 11.62 -20.92 0.75
C PRO A 127 10.71 -20.00 1.58
N ASP A 128 10.92 -20.02 2.91
CA ASP A 128 10.31 -19.11 3.88
C ASP A 128 8.77 -19.14 3.96
N GLU A 129 8.16 -20.27 3.62
CA GLU A 129 6.70 -20.43 3.68
C GLU A 129 6.16 -20.18 5.10
N GLY A 130 5.14 -19.33 5.19
CA GLY A 130 4.52 -18.96 6.46
C GLY A 130 5.36 -18.08 7.39
N LYS A 131 6.56 -17.65 6.99
CA LYS A 131 7.44 -16.78 7.81
C LYS A 131 7.15 -15.29 7.62
N LEU A 132 7.44 -14.52 8.66
CA LEU A 132 7.42 -13.06 8.62
C LEU A 132 8.82 -12.55 8.30
N LEU A 133 8.98 -11.99 7.11
CA LEU A 133 10.25 -11.53 6.58
C LEU A 133 10.39 -10.02 6.74
N ASP A 134 11.60 -9.52 6.93
CA ASP A 134 11.95 -8.09 6.88
C ASP A 134 11.10 -7.17 7.79
N HIS A 135 10.59 -7.69 8.91
CA HIS A 135 9.81 -6.89 9.87
C HIS A 135 10.73 -6.05 10.77
N GLN A 136 11.57 -5.24 10.13
CA GLN A 136 12.63 -4.44 10.73
C GLN A 136 12.41 -2.95 10.41
N PRO A 137 12.36 -2.04 11.41
CA PRO A 137 12.35 -0.60 11.17
C PRO A 137 13.74 -0.07 10.81
N LEU A 138 13.80 1.16 10.29
CA LEU A 138 15.05 1.90 10.31
C LEU A 138 15.44 2.14 11.77
N ARG A 139 16.63 1.65 12.17
CA ARG A 139 17.15 1.90 13.51
C ARG A 139 17.45 3.39 13.66
N LEU A 140 16.58 4.10 14.35
CA LEU A 140 16.79 5.50 14.68
C LEU A 140 17.99 5.61 15.62
N ASN A 141 18.80 6.66 15.43
CA ASN A 141 19.83 7.02 16.39
C ASN A 141 19.17 7.39 17.74
N ASN A 142 19.98 7.48 18.80
CA ASN A 142 19.47 7.72 20.15
C ASN A 142 18.64 9.01 20.24
N ASP A 143 19.07 10.09 19.59
CA ASP A 143 18.38 11.38 19.63
C ASP A 143 16.99 11.31 18.97
N ASP A 144 16.92 10.73 17.77
CA ASP A 144 15.66 10.58 17.03
C ASP A 144 14.72 9.58 17.73
N TYR A 145 15.26 8.51 18.31
CA TYR A 145 14.47 7.59 19.10
C TYR A 145 13.91 8.25 20.38
N GLU A 146 14.71 9.09 21.05
CA GLU A 146 14.27 9.85 22.22
C GLU A 146 13.17 10.84 21.89
N ARG A 147 13.22 11.49 20.71
CA ARG A 147 12.13 12.31 20.18
C ARG A 147 10.86 11.49 19.90
N VAL A 148 11.00 10.37 19.20
CA VAL A 148 9.85 9.51 18.83
C VAL A 148 9.13 8.96 20.05
N LYS A 149 9.84 8.62 21.12
CA LYS A 149 9.24 8.21 22.40
C LYS A 149 8.37 9.31 23.04
N GLN A 150 8.67 10.58 22.75
CA GLN A 150 7.92 11.73 23.28
C GLN A 150 6.74 12.15 22.38
N ILE A 151 6.62 11.60 21.16
CA ILE A 151 5.47 11.87 20.30
C ILE A 151 4.25 11.11 20.84
N PRO A 152 3.14 11.80 21.18
CA PRO A 152 1.95 11.15 21.72
C PRO A 152 1.40 10.03 20.82
N VAL A 153 0.81 9.02 21.44
CA VAL A 153 0.14 7.92 20.74
C VAL A 153 -1.33 8.28 20.51
N LYS A 154 -1.56 9.20 19.57
CA LYS A 154 -2.89 9.64 19.13
C LYS A 154 -2.86 9.98 17.63
N LYS A 155 -4.03 9.96 16.98
CA LYS A 155 -4.19 10.40 15.59
C LYS A 155 -3.73 11.86 15.42
N GLY A 156 -2.98 12.14 14.37
CA GLY A 156 -2.48 13.49 14.05
C GLY A 156 -1.29 13.97 14.88
N ALA A 157 -0.77 13.14 15.80
CA ALA A 157 0.39 13.50 16.62
C ALA A 157 1.64 13.75 15.74
N ASN A 158 2.38 14.81 16.05
CA ASN A 158 3.59 15.20 15.32
C ASN A 158 4.54 16.03 16.20
N PHE A 159 5.63 16.56 15.63
CA PHE A 159 6.62 17.33 16.39
C PHE A 159 6.06 18.56 17.14
N ARG A 160 4.91 19.11 16.71
CA ARG A 160 4.26 20.23 17.40
C ARG A 160 3.69 19.86 18.77
N ASP A 161 3.53 18.57 19.05
CA ASP A 161 3.15 18.07 20.38
C ASP A 161 4.35 17.97 21.34
N LEU A 162 5.58 18.24 20.89
CA LEU A 162 6.77 18.24 21.75
C LEU A 162 6.82 19.48 22.64
N LYS A 163 7.35 19.32 23.84
CA LYS A 163 7.49 20.42 24.83
C LYS A 163 8.33 21.58 24.27
N GLY A 164 7.87 22.81 24.53
CA GLY A 164 8.52 24.05 24.09
C GLY A 164 8.04 24.57 22.74
N VAL A 165 7.02 23.94 22.15
CA VAL A 165 6.44 24.35 20.86
C VAL A 165 5.00 24.77 21.04
N LYS A 166 4.62 25.88 20.40
CA LYS A 166 3.23 26.32 20.27
C LYS A 166 2.89 26.61 18.81
N VAL A 167 1.59 26.64 18.51
CA VAL A 167 1.08 27.07 17.20
C VAL A 167 0.57 28.49 17.34
N GLY A 168 1.27 29.44 16.72
CA GLY A 168 0.91 30.85 16.73
C GLY A 168 -0.15 31.21 15.70
N ALA A 169 -0.29 32.52 15.45
CA ALA A 169 -1.18 33.02 14.42
C ALA A 169 -0.85 32.43 13.03
N ASN A 170 -1.85 32.26 12.17
CA ASN A 170 -1.70 31.72 10.81
C ASN A 170 -1.18 30.28 10.72
N ASN A 171 -1.34 29.47 11.78
CA ASN A 171 -0.93 28.07 11.85
C ASN A 171 0.60 27.87 11.67
N VAL A 172 1.39 28.84 12.11
CA VAL A 172 2.86 28.80 12.09
C VAL A 172 3.37 28.31 13.44
N VAL A 173 4.37 27.43 13.42
CA VAL A 173 5.00 26.91 14.62
C VAL A 173 5.96 27.93 15.22
N GLU A 174 5.92 28.11 16.53
CA GLU A 174 6.73 29.06 17.29
C GLU A 174 7.27 28.40 18.56
N TRP A 175 8.36 28.94 19.09
CA TRP A 175 8.84 28.57 20.42
C TRP A 175 7.90 29.15 21.47
N ASP A 176 7.60 28.35 22.49
CA ASP A 176 6.85 28.83 23.64
C ASP A 176 7.76 29.69 24.55
N PRO A 177 7.50 30.99 24.73
CA PRO A 177 8.35 31.86 25.55
C PRO A 177 8.33 31.49 27.03
N GLU A 178 7.32 30.75 27.50
CA GLU A 178 7.21 30.33 28.90
C GLU A 178 8.01 29.05 29.19
N VAL A 179 8.52 28.38 28.14
CA VAL A 179 9.22 27.10 28.26
C VAL A 179 10.62 27.26 27.71
N GLU A 180 11.61 27.18 28.61
CA GLU A 180 13.01 27.10 28.18
C GLU A 180 13.23 25.94 27.21
N ARG A 181 14.17 26.16 26.28
CA ARG A 181 14.45 25.20 25.22
C ARG A 181 14.85 23.85 25.81
N VAL A 182 14.10 22.81 25.46
CA VAL A 182 14.33 21.46 25.98
C VAL A 182 15.45 20.79 25.19
N TYR A 183 16.42 20.21 25.91
CA TYR A 183 17.53 19.46 25.34
C TYR A 183 17.42 17.98 25.69
N LEU A 184 17.91 17.15 24.79
CA LEU A 184 18.05 15.71 24.94
C LEU A 184 19.23 15.38 25.86
N SER A 185 19.32 14.11 26.28
CA SER A 185 20.45 13.59 27.06
C SER A 185 21.81 13.79 26.37
N SER A 186 21.83 13.86 25.03
CA SER A 186 23.02 14.15 24.23
C SER A 186 23.42 15.63 24.15
N GLY A 187 22.65 16.54 24.75
CA GLY A 187 22.83 17.99 24.65
C GLY A 187 22.29 18.60 23.34
N LYS A 188 21.70 17.81 22.43
CA LYS A 188 21.02 18.33 21.23
C LYS A 188 19.58 18.78 21.55
N PRO A 189 18.99 19.73 20.80
CA PRO A 189 17.64 20.18 21.07
C PRO A 189 16.61 19.06 20.84
N LEU A 190 15.60 18.98 21.71
CA LEU A 190 14.46 18.07 21.57
C LEU A 190 13.76 18.29 20.24
N VAL A 191 13.48 19.55 19.91
CA VAL A 191 12.85 19.96 18.66
C VAL A 191 13.94 20.45 17.71
N PRO A 192 14.17 19.76 16.58
CA PRO A 192 15.18 20.19 15.61
C PRO A 192 14.79 21.49 14.90
N ASP A 193 15.75 22.39 14.67
CA ASP A 193 15.50 23.69 14.02
C ASP A 193 14.89 23.56 12.62
N TYR A 194 15.26 22.52 11.87
CA TYR A 194 14.69 22.30 10.53
C TYR A 194 13.18 22.05 10.58
N ALA A 195 12.65 21.48 11.67
CA ALA A 195 11.23 21.20 11.78
C ALA A 195 10.42 22.50 11.93
N MET A 196 11.01 23.51 12.59
CA MET A 196 10.40 24.83 12.80
C MET A 196 10.29 25.64 11.50
N SER A 197 11.22 25.46 10.56
CA SER A 197 11.22 26.20 9.28
C SER A 197 10.57 25.43 8.13
N PHE A 198 10.34 24.13 8.27
CA PHE A 198 9.81 23.28 7.21
C PHE A 198 8.42 23.74 6.73
N ILE A 199 8.29 24.00 5.42
CA ILE A 199 7.10 24.59 4.80
C ILE A 199 6.69 25.89 5.51
N LYS A 200 7.66 26.79 5.71
CA LYS A 200 7.46 28.09 6.39
C LYS A 200 6.82 27.93 7.78
N GLY A 201 7.18 26.85 8.49
CA GLY A 201 6.67 26.50 9.80
C GLY A 201 5.22 25.99 9.85
N LYS A 202 4.58 25.75 8.71
CA LYS A 202 3.17 25.32 8.62
C LYS A 202 2.98 23.81 8.50
N SER A 203 4.07 23.05 8.38
CA SER A 203 3.99 21.60 8.17
C SER A 203 3.56 20.85 9.43
N LEU A 204 2.79 19.78 9.23
CA LEU A 204 2.46 18.77 10.26
C LEU A 204 3.25 17.47 10.07
N LYS A 205 4.16 17.41 9.09
CA LYS A 205 4.83 16.18 8.69
C LYS A 205 5.99 15.73 9.60
N PRO A 206 6.89 16.61 10.09
CA PRO A 206 8.04 16.18 10.88
C PRO A 206 7.61 15.38 12.12
N PHE A 207 8.25 14.22 12.33
CA PHE A 207 7.95 13.27 13.41
C PHE A 207 6.46 12.93 13.50
N GLY A 208 5.75 12.91 12.37
CA GLY A 208 4.33 12.62 12.32
C GLY A 208 4.03 11.14 12.51
N ARG A 209 3.00 10.86 13.30
CA ARG A 209 2.47 9.52 13.54
C ARG A 209 1.28 9.23 12.65
N LEU A 210 1.31 8.07 12.00
CA LEU A 210 0.19 7.54 11.23
C LEU A 210 -0.89 6.99 12.15
N TRP A 211 -2.12 6.84 11.65
CA TRP A 211 -3.20 6.19 12.37
C TRP A 211 -3.93 5.13 11.54
N TRP A 212 -4.61 4.21 12.22
CA TRP A 212 -5.17 3.00 11.62
C TRP A 212 -6.21 3.27 10.52
N ASP A 213 -6.94 4.38 10.63
CA ASP A 213 -7.99 4.81 9.71
C ASP A 213 -7.48 5.79 8.64
N GLU A 214 -6.17 5.85 8.44
CA GLU A 214 -5.52 6.69 7.43
C GLU A 214 -5.01 5.84 6.25
N THR A 215 -4.38 6.52 5.30
CA THR A 215 -3.66 5.93 4.16
C THR A 215 -2.28 6.60 4.08
N VAL A 216 -1.27 5.93 3.52
CA VAL A 216 -0.01 6.60 3.17
C VAL A 216 -0.12 7.13 1.75
N PRO A 217 -0.02 8.45 1.48
CA PRO A 217 -0.16 8.97 0.12
C PRO A 217 0.83 8.30 -0.86
N THR A 218 2.09 8.18 -0.48
CA THR A 218 3.08 7.45 -1.28
C THR A 218 4.13 6.87 -0.36
N VAL A 219 4.32 5.56 -0.40
CA VAL A 219 5.49 4.92 0.22
C VAL A 219 6.74 5.35 -0.57
N VAL A 220 7.72 5.89 0.14
CA VAL A 220 8.96 6.44 -0.42
C VAL A 220 10.17 5.57 -0.02
N THR A 221 11.32 5.88 -0.61
CA THR A 221 12.58 5.13 -0.43
C THR A 221 13.29 5.37 0.89
N ARG A 222 12.90 6.41 1.63
CA ARG A 222 13.52 6.86 2.88
C ARG A 222 12.59 6.65 4.05
N ALA A 223 13.14 6.22 5.18
CA ALA A 223 12.36 5.90 6.38
C ALA A 223 12.61 6.86 7.55
N GLU A 224 13.43 7.91 7.36
CA GLU A 224 13.70 8.90 8.40
C GLU A 224 12.43 9.73 8.73
N PRO A 225 12.12 9.99 10.01
CA PRO A 225 10.89 10.70 10.41
C PRO A 225 10.95 12.22 10.21
N HIS A 226 12.04 12.75 9.66
CA HIS A 226 12.37 14.18 9.71
C HIS A 226 11.40 15.07 8.93
N ASN A 227 10.82 14.60 7.82
CA ASN A 227 9.96 15.40 6.95
C ASN A 227 8.74 14.64 6.41
N GLN A 228 8.35 13.57 7.11
CA GLN A 228 7.26 12.69 6.72
C GLN A 228 6.54 12.08 7.92
N VAL A 229 5.28 11.73 7.69
CA VAL A 229 4.44 11.00 8.65
C VAL A 229 4.67 9.51 8.43
N ILE A 230 5.49 8.89 9.28
CA ILE A 230 5.93 7.48 9.13
C ILE A 230 6.05 6.74 10.45
N LEU A 231 5.75 7.39 11.59
CA LEU A 231 5.79 6.69 12.87
C LEU A 231 4.62 5.69 12.93
N HIS A 232 4.91 4.50 13.44
CA HIS A 232 3.93 3.44 13.63
C HIS A 232 2.78 3.93 14.54
N PRO A 233 1.51 3.56 14.31
CA PRO A 233 0.39 4.12 15.09
C PRO A 233 0.48 3.95 16.60
N THR A 234 1.06 2.85 17.09
CA THR A 234 1.09 2.54 18.54
C THR A 234 2.46 2.19 19.10
N GLN A 235 3.51 2.17 18.28
CA GLN A 235 4.86 1.73 18.67
C GLN A 235 5.83 2.91 18.53
N ALA A 236 6.87 2.96 19.37
CA ALA A 236 7.86 4.04 19.36
C ALA A 236 8.92 3.82 18.26
N ARG A 237 8.50 3.59 17.01
CA ARG A 237 9.38 3.35 15.87
C ARG A 237 8.77 3.91 14.59
N VAL A 238 9.57 3.98 13.54
CA VAL A 238 9.06 4.14 12.17
C VAL A 238 8.39 2.85 11.69
N LEU A 239 7.61 2.93 10.61
CA LEU A 239 7.13 1.73 9.93
C LEU A 239 8.29 0.82 9.54
N THR A 240 8.10 -0.50 9.60
CA THR A 240 9.09 -1.47 9.17
C THR A 240 9.15 -1.59 7.65
N ILE A 241 10.21 -2.24 7.15
CA ILE A 241 10.31 -2.60 5.73
C ILE A 241 9.10 -3.44 5.32
N ARG A 242 8.77 -4.49 6.07
CA ARG A 242 7.59 -5.34 5.78
C ARG A 242 6.26 -4.59 5.77
N GLU A 243 6.05 -3.66 6.70
CA GLU A 243 4.86 -2.80 6.69
C GLU A 243 4.81 -1.97 5.39
N ASN A 244 5.91 -1.32 5.01
CA ASN A 244 6.01 -0.60 3.74
C ASN A 244 5.84 -1.52 2.51
N ALA A 245 6.34 -2.74 2.56
CA ALA A 245 6.21 -3.73 1.48
C ALA A 245 4.75 -4.13 1.28
N ARG A 246 4.01 -4.38 2.37
CA ARG A 246 2.56 -4.61 2.32
C ARG A 246 1.80 -3.40 1.79
N LEU A 247 2.20 -2.18 2.14
CA LEU A 247 1.62 -0.97 1.56
C LEU A 247 1.84 -0.87 0.03
N GLN A 248 2.91 -1.47 -0.50
CA GLN A 248 3.17 -1.67 -1.94
C GLN A 248 2.55 -2.95 -2.52
N GLY A 249 1.87 -3.74 -1.71
CA GLY A 249 1.22 -4.98 -2.10
C GLY A 249 2.16 -6.14 -2.39
N PHE A 250 3.41 -6.09 -1.92
CA PHE A 250 4.32 -7.23 -2.00
C PHE A 250 3.75 -8.41 -1.20
N PRO A 251 3.64 -9.61 -1.81
CA PRO A 251 3.36 -10.83 -1.06
C PRO A 251 4.36 -11.01 0.08
N ASP A 252 3.90 -11.52 1.21
CA ASP A 252 4.74 -11.63 2.41
C ASP A 252 5.92 -12.59 2.23
N TYR A 253 5.80 -13.57 1.31
CA TYR A 253 6.89 -14.46 0.93
C TYR A 253 8.00 -13.77 0.10
N TYR A 254 7.76 -12.56 -0.40
CA TYR A 254 8.76 -11.84 -1.20
C TYR A 254 9.83 -11.26 -0.28
N ARG A 255 10.98 -11.92 -0.22
CA ARG A 255 12.12 -11.58 0.66
C ARG A 255 12.99 -10.49 0.04
N LEU A 256 13.38 -9.52 0.87
CA LEU A 256 14.29 -8.44 0.46
C LEU A 256 15.69 -8.68 1.02
N PHE A 257 16.71 -8.27 0.27
CA PHE A 257 18.11 -8.47 0.63
C PHE A 257 18.89 -7.15 0.64
N GLY A 258 20.02 -7.14 1.36
CA GLY A 258 20.88 -5.98 1.53
C GLY A 258 20.62 -5.18 2.81
N PRO A 259 21.34 -4.06 3.01
CA PRO A 259 21.19 -3.22 4.19
C PRO A 259 19.77 -2.66 4.35
N ILE A 260 19.36 -2.35 5.59
CA ILE A 260 18.01 -1.83 5.92
C ILE A 260 17.58 -0.67 5.01
N LYS A 261 18.46 0.31 4.77
CA LYS A 261 18.17 1.45 3.90
C LYS A 261 17.93 1.04 2.44
N GLU A 262 18.71 0.08 1.93
CA GLU A 262 18.53 -0.44 0.57
C GLU A 262 17.24 -1.24 0.42
N LYS A 263 16.82 -1.98 1.46
CA LYS A 263 15.52 -2.66 1.46
C LYS A 263 14.35 -1.64 1.40
N TYR A 264 14.45 -0.50 2.09
CA TYR A 264 13.47 0.59 1.93
C TYR A 264 13.48 1.19 0.52
N ILE A 265 14.66 1.37 -0.08
CA ILE A 265 14.81 1.88 -1.45
C ILE A 265 14.14 0.92 -2.44
N GLN A 266 14.38 -0.39 -2.33
CA GLN A 266 13.74 -1.41 -3.16
C GLN A 266 12.21 -1.31 -3.11
N VAL A 267 11.64 -1.24 -1.91
CA VAL A 267 10.17 -1.10 -1.73
C VAL A 267 9.66 0.24 -2.28
N GLY A 268 10.30 1.36 -1.97
CA GLY A 268 9.82 2.69 -2.36
C GLY A 268 9.85 2.94 -3.88
N ASN A 269 10.82 2.35 -4.58
CA ASN A 269 10.98 2.46 -6.03
C ASN A 269 10.03 1.55 -6.82
N ALA A 270 9.56 0.47 -6.21
CA ALA A 270 8.72 -0.50 -6.88
C ALA A 270 7.42 0.10 -7.46
N VAL A 271 6.92 -0.58 -8.50
CA VAL A 271 5.52 -0.47 -8.91
C VAL A 271 4.70 -1.33 -7.97
N ALA A 272 3.54 -0.83 -7.55
CA ALA A 272 2.63 -1.58 -6.70
C ALA A 272 2.26 -2.92 -7.35
N VAL A 273 2.48 -4.03 -6.65
CA VAL A 273 2.31 -5.38 -7.23
C VAL A 273 0.88 -5.64 -7.73
N PRO A 274 -0.20 -5.23 -7.03
CA PRO A 274 -1.57 -5.36 -7.55
C PRO A 274 -1.81 -4.61 -8.87
N VAL A 275 -1.16 -3.46 -9.08
CA VAL A 275 -1.24 -2.73 -10.36
C VAL A 275 -0.54 -3.51 -11.46
N ALA A 276 0.68 -3.99 -11.18
CA ALA A 276 1.43 -4.83 -12.12
C ALA A 276 0.67 -6.12 -12.46
N ARG A 277 0.02 -6.75 -11.47
CA ARG A 277 -0.80 -7.95 -11.65
C ARG A 277 -2.03 -7.69 -12.53
N ALA A 278 -2.72 -6.56 -12.32
CA ALA A 278 -3.86 -6.16 -13.13
C ALA A 278 -3.48 -5.87 -14.59
N LEU A 279 -2.35 -5.18 -14.79
CA LEU A 279 -1.75 -4.96 -16.11
C LEU A 279 -1.31 -6.29 -16.76
N GLY A 280 -0.71 -7.19 -15.98
CA GLY A 280 -0.28 -8.52 -16.42
C GLY A 280 -1.45 -9.38 -16.90
N TYR A 281 -2.60 -9.30 -16.24
CA TYR A 281 -3.83 -9.95 -16.70
C TYR A 281 -4.26 -9.43 -18.08
N CYS A 282 -4.31 -8.10 -18.26
CA CYS A 282 -4.67 -7.49 -19.54
C CYS A 282 -3.65 -7.81 -20.65
N LEU A 283 -2.36 -7.89 -20.31
CA LEU A 283 -1.31 -8.34 -21.21
C LEU A 283 -1.54 -9.79 -21.64
N GLY A 284 -1.81 -10.69 -20.70
CA GLY A 284 -2.10 -12.10 -20.99
C GLY A 284 -3.29 -12.27 -21.93
N GLN A 285 -4.41 -11.60 -21.64
CA GLN A 285 -5.60 -11.61 -22.50
C GLN A 285 -5.31 -11.12 -23.93
N ALA A 286 -4.56 -10.02 -24.07
CA ALA A 286 -4.18 -9.50 -25.39
C ALA A 286 -3.21 -10.44 -26.11
N TYR A 287 -2.26 -11.03 -25.39
CA TYR A 287 -1.25 -11.93 -25.95
C TYR A 287 -1.87 -13.25 -26.45
N LEU A 288 -2.84 -13.79 -25.72
CA LEU A 288 -3.57 -15.01 -26.09
C LEU A 288 -4.63 -14.77 -27.18
N GLY A 289 -4.90 -13.51 -27.56
CA GLY A 289 -5.94 -13.16 -28.52
C GLY A 289 -7.36 -13.24 -27.94
N GLU A 290 -7.50 -13.31 -26.62
CA GLU A 290 -8.77 -13.39 -25.89
C GLU A 290 -9.35 -11.99 -25.58
N SER A 291 -8.73 -10.92 -26.07
CA SER A 291 -9.21 -9.56 -25.83
C SER A 291 -10.26 -9.14 -26.85
N ASP A 292 -11.50 -9.01 -26.40
CA ASP A 292 -12.61 -8.57 -27.25
C ASP A 292 -12.69 -7.05 -27.40
N GLY A 293 -12.88 -6.56 -28.62
CA GLY A 293 -13.26 -5.17 -28.92
C GLY A 293 -12.17 -4.11 -28.77
N SER A 294 -12.39 -2.92 -29.35
CA SER A 294 -11.41 -1.83 -29.43
C SER A 294 -11.37 -0.89 -28.21
N GLN A 295 -12.22 -1.11 -27.21
CA GLN A 295 -12.35 -0.23 -26.05
C GLN A 295 -11.04 -0.12 -25.25
N PRO A 296 -10.69 1.06 -24.73
CA PRO A 296 -9.39 1.27 -24.09
C PRO A 296 -9.26 0.65 -22.68
N LEU A 297 -10.41 0.38 -22.06
CA LEU A 297 -10.54 -0.07 -20.68
C LEU A 297 -11.10 -1.50 -20.63
N TYR A 298 -10.77 -2.23 -19.57
CA TYR A 298 -11.19 -3.62 -19.35
C TYR A 298 -11.62 -3.81 -17.90
N GLN A 299 -12.78 -4.42 -17.68
CA GLN A 299 -13.24 -4.75 -16.33
C GLN A 299 -12.70 -6.12 -15.92
N LEU A 300 -11.90 -6.16 -14.86
CA LEU A 300 -11.36 -7.42 -14.33
C LEU A 300 -12.49 -8.35 -13.83
N PRO A 301 -12.39 -9.67 -14.05
CA PRO A 301 -13.40 -10.61 -13.59
C PRO A 301 -13.40 -10.76 -12.06
N ALA A 302 -14.52 -11.22 -11.49
CA ALA A 302 -14.64 -11.46 -10.05
C ALA A 302 -13.57 -12.42 -9.50
N SER A 303 -13.17 -13.42 -10.30
CA SER A 303 -12.10 -14.38 -9.96
C SER A 303 -10.75 -13.70 -9.69
N PHE A 304 -10.42 -12.62 -10.42
CA PHE A 304 -9.17 -11.88 -10.22
C PHE A 304 -9.09 -11.24 -8.83
N THR A 305 -10.22 -10.70 -8.36
CA THR A 305 -10.35 -9.99 -7.08
C THR A 305 -10.56 -10.91 -5.87
N SER A 306 -10.71 -12.22 -6.13
CA SER A 306 -11.06 -13.24 -5.13
C SER A 306 -9.92 -14.23 -4.82
N VAL A 307 -8.71 -14.00 -5.36
CA VAL A 307 -7.56 -14.88 -5.15
C VAL A 307 -7.28 -15.06 -3.65
N GLY A 308 -7.16 -16.31 -3.22
CA GLY A 308 -7.07 -16.72 -1.81
C GLY A 308 -8.39 -17.10 -1.13
N ARG A 309 -9.53 -16.92 -1.80
CA ARG A 309 -10.75 -17.64 -1.46
C ARG A 309 -10.66 -18.98 -2.18
N THR A 310 -10.21 -20.02 -1.48
CA THR A 310 -10.45 -21.40 -1.94
C THR A 310 -11.91 -21.48 -2.35
N ALA A 311 -12.17 -22.02 -3.54
CA ALA A 311 -13.51 -22.33 -4.00
C ALA A 311 -14.13 -23.29 -2.98
N VAL A 312 -14.90 -22.74 -2.03
CA VAL A 312 -15.82 -23.52 -1.23
C VAL A 312 -16.89 -23.98 -2.20
N GLN A 313 -16.69 -25.21 -2.70
CA GLN A 313 -17.63 -26.06 -3.40
C GLN A 313 -18.64 -25.34 -4.31
N ALA A 314 -18.30 -25.19 -5.59
CA ALA A 314 -19.31 -25.28 -6.62
C ALA A 314 -19.72 -26.76 -6.78
N ASN A 315 -20.36 -27.33 -5.75
CA ASN A 315 -21.21 -28.48 -5.97
C ASN A 315 -22.45 -27.95 -6.68
N ALA A 316 -22.57 -28.30 -7.95
CA ALA A 316 -23.76 -28.09 -8.74
C ALA A 316 -24.98 -28.55 -7.94
N VAL A 317 -25.81 -27.59 -7.50
CA VAL A 317 -27.20 -27.90 -7.18
C VAL A 317 -27.86 -28.14 -8.53
N SER A 318 -27.92 -29.41 -8.92
CA SER A 318 -28.85 -29.86 -9.94
C SER A 318 -30.24 -29.45 -9.48
N VAL A 319 -30.79 -28.44 -10.14
CA VAL A 319 -32.20 -28.11 -10.04
C VAL A 319 -32.94 -29.29 -10.69
N GLY A 320 -33.34 -30.25 -9.84
CA GLY A 320 -34.26 -31.30 -10.24
C GLY A 320 -35.60 -30.68 -10.57
N THR A 321 -36.03 -30.85 -11.82
CA THR A 321 -37.39 -30.58 -12.29
C THR A 321 -38.38 -31.31 -11.38
N PRO A 322 -39.41 -30.65 -10.80
CA PRO A 322 -40.48 -31.37 -10.14
C PRO A 322 -41.28 -32.13 -11.22
N ALA A 323 -41.27 -33.46 -11.14
CA ALA A 323 -42.21 -34.28 -11.89
C ALA A 323 -43.63 -33.92 -11.43
N GLY A 324 -44.46 -33.51 -12.38
CA GLY A 324 -45.87 -33.24 -12.13
C GLY A 324 -46.61 -34.53 -11.76
N GLU A 325 -47.36 -34.48 -10.66
CA GLU A 325 -48.38 -35.47 -10.36
C GLU A 325 -49.53 -35.31 -11.37
N VAL A 326 -49.78 -36.39 -12.11
CA VAL A 326 -50.99 -36.59 -12.89
C VAL A 326 -52.06 -37.08 -11.92
N VAL A 327 -53.13 -36.31 -11.74
CA VAL A 327 -54.38 -36.80 -11.12
C VAL A 327 -55.41 -36.87 -12.24
N GLU A 328 -55.66 -38.07 -12.74
CA GLU A 328 -56.86 -38.39 -13.51
C GLU A 328 -57.91 -38.96 -12.55
N GLN A 329 -59.08 -38.31 -12.58
CA GLN A 329 -60.41 -38.70 -12.08
C GLN A 329 -60.58 -39.08 -10.61
#